data_AF-A0A194S0W3-F1
#
_entry.id   AF-A0A194S0W3-F1
#
_cell.length_a   1.000
_cell.length_b   1.000
_cell.length_c   1.000
_cell.angle_alpha   90.00
_cell.angle_beta   90.00
_cell.angle_gamma   90.00
#
_symmetry.space_group_name_H-M   'P 1'
#
loop_
_entity.id
_entity.type
_entity.pdbx_description
1 polymer ?
#
loop_
_entity_poly.entity_id
_entity_poly.type
_entity_poly.pdbx_seq_one_letter_code
_entity_poly.pdbx_strand_id
1 'polypeptide(L)' 'MCRPTQCANDDCGKTTWIGCGLHIPYALRDVAPEDVCTCDNHNPTPLPPRVGPPPNYSGWETAARAQEW' A
#
# COMPACT_ATOMS: atom_id res chain seq x y z
N MET A 1 7.97 1.51 4.84
CA MET A 1 7.02 0.38 4.67
C MET A 1 6.38 0.49 3.29
N CYS A 2 6.48 -0.53 2.43
CA CYS A 2 5.72 -0.49 1.17
C CYS A 2 4.24 -0.69 1.47
N ARG A 3 3.37 -0.01 0.73
CA ARG A 3 1.91 -0.13 0.89
C ARG A 3 1.21 0.07 -0.46
N PRO A 4 -0.03 -0.43 -0.61
CA PRO A 4 -0.81 -0.18 -1.81
C PRO A 4 -1.16 1.30 -1.96
N THR A 5 -1.30 1.76 -3.21
CA THR A 5 -1.76 3.08 -3.63
C THR A 5 -2.33 3.00 -5.05
N GLN A 6 -2.93 4.06 -5.58
CA GLN A 6 -3.41 4.07 -6.97
C GLN A 6 -2.32 4.56 -7.92
N CYS A 7 -2.39 4.14 -9.18
CA CYS A 7 -1.56 4.69 -10.25
C CYS A 7 -2.07 6.08 -10.64
N ALA A 8 -1.16 7.05 -10.73
CA ALA A 8 -1.44 8.43 -11.11
C ALA A 8 -1.52 8.64 -12.63
N ASN A 9 -1.30 7.59 -13.43
CA ASN A 9 -1.54 7.68 -14.87
C ASN A 9 -3.05 7.74 -15.08
N ASP A 10 -3.53 8.83 -15.71
CA ASP A 10 -4.95 9.09 -15.95
C ASP A 10 -5.65 7.95 -16.71
N ASP A 11 -4.94 7.25 -17.60
CA ASP A 11 -5.47 6.10 -18.37
C ASP A 11 -5.49 4.77 -17.60
N CYS A 12 -4.93 4.72 -16.38
CA CYS A 12 -4.77 3.47 -15.63
C CYS A 12 -5.64 3.40 -14.37
N GLY A 13 -5.40 4.27 -13.38
CA GLY A 13 -6.12 4.27 -12.10
C GLY A 13 -6.03 2.98 -11.24
N LYS A 14 -5.36 1.93 -11.72
CA LYS A 14 -5.22 0.63 -11.04
C LYS A 14 -4.34 0.69 -9.80
N THR A 15 -4.40 -0.35 -8.97
CA THR A 15 -3.63 -0.43 -7.73
C THR A 15 -2.15 -0.72 -8.02
N THR A 16 -1.27 0.10 -7.45
CA THR A 16 0.19 -0.02 -7.48
C THR A 16 0.74 0.07 -6.05
N TRP A 17 2.07 0.11 -5.89
CA TRP A 17 2.72 0.29 -4.59
C TRP A 17 3.43 1.63 -4.49
N ILE A 18 3.65 2.09 -3.25
CA ILE A 18 4.61 3.15 -2.92
C ILE A 18 5.56 2.67 -1.83
N GLY A 19 6.85 3.01 -1.95
CA GLY A 19 7.90 2.59 -1.02
C GLY A 19 9.17 2.15 -1.75
N CYS A 20 10.04 1.40 -1.05
CA CYS A 20 11.35 0.98 -1.54
C CYS A 20 11.32 -0.18 -2.56
N GLY A 21 10.15 -0.70 -2.94
CA GLY A 21 10.02 -1.78 -3.94
C GLY A 21 10.40 -3.19 -3.45
N LEU A 22 11.02 -3.33 -2.27
CA LEU A 22 11.41 -4.65 -1.74
C LEU A 22 10.22 -5.50 -1.28
N HIS A 23 9.05 -4.89 -1.08
CA HIS A 23 7.88 -5.56 -0.51
C HIS A 23 6.63 -5.41 -1.39
N ILE A 24 6.81 -5.37 -2.71
CA ILE A 24 5.70 -5.25 -3.69
C ILE A 24 4.69 -6.40 -3.56
N PRO A 25 5.12 -7.69 -3.47
CA PRO A 25 4.17 -8.80 -3.36
C PRO A 25 3.30 -8.69 -2.09
N TYR A 26 3.90 -8.22 -0.99
CA TYR A 26 3.16 -7.99 0.25
C TYR A 26 2.21 -6.79 0.14
N ALA A 27 2.66 -5.70 -0.49
CA ALA A 27 1.84 -4.50 -0.69
C ALA A 27 0.61 -4.77 -1.58
N LEU A 28 0.68 -5.73 -2.48
CA LEU A 28 -0.38 -6.08 -3.43
C LEU A 28 -1.09 -7.40 -3.12
N ARG A 29 -0.82 -8.04 -1.98
CA ARG A 29 -1.32 -9.40 -1.66
C ARG A 29 -2.85 -9.54 -1.64
N ASP A 30 -3.55 -8.44 -1.35
CA ASP A 30 -5.02 -8.38 -1.25
C ASP A 30 -5.65 -7.74 -2.51
N VAL A 31 -4.87 -7.54 -3.58
CA VAL A 31 -5.31 -6.94 -4.85
C VAL A 31 -5.52 -8.04 -5.88
N ALA A 32 -6.67 -8.05 -6.55
CA ALA A 32 -6.91 -8.99 -7.64
C ALA A 32 -5.90 -8.76 -8.77
N PRO A 33 -5.41 -9.82 -9.46
CA PRO A 33 -4.41 -9.66 -10.52
C PRO A 33 -4.82 -8.68 -11.64
N GLU A 34 -6.12 -8.61 -11.94
CA GLU A 34 -6.70 -7.70 -12.93
C GLU A 34 -6.66 -6.21 -12.52
N ASP A 35 -6.64 -5.95 -11.21
CA ASP A 35 -6.60 -4.62 -10.60
C ASP A 35 -5.18 -4.14 -10.29
N VAL A 36 -4.17 -4.96 -10.58
CA VAL A 36 -2.76 -4.57 -10.46
C VAL A 36 -2.35 -3.72 -11.66
N CYS A 37 -1.74 -2.57 -11.39
CA CYS A 37 -1.16 -1.70 -12.40
C CYS A 37 0.04 -2.38 -13.09
N THR A 38 0.09 -2.31 -14.42
CA THR A 38 1.16 -2.87 -15.26
C THR A 38 1.87 -1.81 -16.11
N CYS A 39 1.74 -0.52 -15.77
CA CYS A 39 2.37 0.56 -16.51
C CYS A 39 3.90 0.48 -16.40
N ASP A 40 4.63 0.64 -17.51
CA ASP A 40 6.11 0.68 -17.53
C ASP A 40 6.67 1.74 -16.58
N ASN A 41 6.05 2.92 -16.57
CA ASN A 41 6.31 3.95 -15.58
C ASN A 41 5.27 3.86 -14.45
N HIS A 42 5.59 3.09 -13.41
CA HIS A 42 4.82 3.07 -12.17
C HIS A 42 4.91 4.45 -11.52
N ASN A 43 3.92 5.29 -11.80
CA ASN A 43 3.73 6.59 -11.17
C ASN A 43 2.71 6.41 -10.03
N PRO A 44 3.13 6.07 -8.80
CA PRO A 44 2.19 5.99 -7.69
C PRO A 44 1.65 7.37 -7.37
N THR A 45 0.32 7.52 -7.33
CA THR A 45 -0.29 8.72 -6.76
C THR A 45 0.22 8.87 -5.33
N PRO A 46 0.86 10.00 -4.97
CA PRO A 46 1.12 10.31 -3.59
C PRO A 46 -0.21 10.22 -2.87
N LEU A 47 -0.30 9.38 -1.82
CA LEU A 47 -1.52 9.45 -1.03
C LEU A 47 -1.68 10.88 -0.55
N PRO A 48 -2.93 11.41 -0.52
CA PRO A 48 -3.16 12.66 0.14
C PRO A 48 -2.54 12.60 1.55
N PRO A 49 -2.03 13.72 2.08
CA PRO A 49 -1.62 13.78 3.48
C PRO A 49 -2.73 13.14 4.31
N ARG A 50 -2.40 12.33 5.32
CA ARG A 50 -3.45 11.78 6.18
C ARG A 50 -4.21 12.97 6.78
N VAL A 51 -5.44 13.21 6.31
CA VAL A 51 -6.34 14.21 6.85
C VAL A 51 -7.23 13.48 7.85
N GLY A 52 -6.91 13.61 9.12
CA GLY A 52 -7.63 12.99 10.23
C GLY A 52 -6.70 12.50 11.33
N PRO A 53 -7.22 12.32 12.56
CA PRO A 53 -6.45 11.71 13.63
C PRO A 53 -5.96 10.33 13.19
N PRO A 54 -4.75 9.90 13.63
CA PRO A 54 -4.31 8.54 13.38
C PRO A 54 -5.40 7.56 13.83
N PRO A 55 -5.65 6.46 13.09
CA PRO A 55 -6.61 5.47 13.54
C PRO A 55 -6.23 5.02 14.97
N ASN A 56 -7.22 4.86 15.84
CA ASN A 56 -6.96 4.42 17.20
C ASN A 56 -6.23 3.07 17.13
N TYR A 57 -5.02 3.13 17.63
CA TYR A 57 -3.96 2.16 17.48
C TYR A 57 -3.88 1.27 18.75
N SER A 58 -4.73 1.49 19.75
CA SER A 58 -4.75 0.72 21.01
C SER A 58 -5.13 -0.76 20.86
N GLY A 59 -5.19 -1.30 19.64
CA GLY A 59 -5.43 -2.72 19.35
C GLY A 59 -4.35 -3.43 18.51
N TRP A 60 -3.33 -2.75 17.96
CA TRP A 60 -2.25 -3.43 17.22
C TRP A 60 -1.03 -3.77 18.10
N GLU A 61 -0.92 -3.16 19.28
CA GLU A 61 0.14 -3.48 20.25
C GLU A 61 0.02 -4.93 20.76
N THR A 62 -1.20 -5.48 20.82
CA THR A 62 -1.42 -6.89 21.17
C THR A 62 -1.10 -7.84 20.00
N ALA A 63 -1.29 -7.40 18.76
CA ALA A 63 -0.99 -8.21 17.57
C ALA A 63 0.52 -8.27 17.27
N ALA A 64 1.26 -7.21 17.59
CA ALA A 64 2.71 -7.13 17.36
C ALA A 64 3.55 -7.90 18.40
N ARG A 65 2.98 -8.26 19.56
CA ARG A 65 3.69 -8.94 20.67
C ARG A 65 3.56 -10.47 20.69
N ALA A 66 2.95 -11.08 19.67
CA ALA A 66 2.75 -12.53 19.63
C ALA A 66 3.92 -13.32 18.97
N GLN A 67 5.05 -12.67 18.65
CA GLN A 67 6.18 -13.31 17.93
C GLN A 67 7.55 -12.93 18.52
N GLU A 68 7.74 -13.15 19.82
CA GLU A 68 9.08 -13.16 20.43
C GLU A 68 9.10 -14.12 21.63
N TRP A 69 9.56 -15.36 21.38
CA TRP A 69 10.39 -16.15 22.30
C TRP A 69 11.83 -16.01 21.85
#